data_AF-A0A1K1S1M9-F1
#
_entry.id   AF-A0A1K1S1M9-F1
#
_cell.length_a   1.000
_cell.length_b   1.000
_cell.length_c   1.000
_cell.angle_alpha   90.00
_cell.angle_beta   90.00
_cell.angle_gamma   90.00
#
_symmetry.space_group_name_H-M   'P 1'
#
loop_
_entity.id
_entity.type
_entity.pdbx_description
1 polymer ?
#
loop_
_entity_poly.entity_id
_entity_poly.type
_entity_poly.pdbx_seq_one_letter_code
_entity_poly.pdbx_strand_id
1 'polypeptide(L)'
;MHKDLIRVYEEQAPNELSHFFYDNAIAIDQLIQQYESWNLANMRRQLQRIHEIKRGIRVLTGNHGWTDIDGLDICYQFLRPGVPAINIEAGFTATRTQAAGEFVINITTTGIQAWNYYEDQLLQAYTVYEPVIAVQKTILQVSAIAGDEHDKIMEELLQVYDFLQTLCGQVQGYKVTVPGLSQS
;
A
#
# COMPACT_ATOMS: atom_id res chain seq x y z
N MET A 1 16.22 18.18 -6.55
CA MET A 1 15.12 19.08 -6.13
C MET A 1 15.17 19.49 -4.66
N HIS A 2 15.33 18.62 -3.66
CA HIS A 2 15.49 19.08 -2.26
C HIS A 2 16.92 19.50 -1.89
N LYS A 3 17.94 18.86 -2.47
CA LYS A 3 19.36 19.19 -2.25
C LYS A 3 19.77 20.57 -2.82
N ASP A 4 18.94 21.14 -3.69
CA ASP A 4 19.25 22.41 -4.38
C ASP A 4 18.75 23.64 -3.60
N LEU A 5 17.71 23.50 -2.77
CA LEU A 5 17.16 24.62 -1.98
C LEU A 5 18.04 25.01 -0.81
N ILE A 6 18.59 24.03 -0.08
CA ILE A 6 19.48 24.26 1.06
C ILE A 6 20.79 24.93 0.60
N ARG A 7 21.36 24.43 -0.49
CA ARG A 7 22.63 24.91 -1.04
C ARG A 7 22.53 26.33 -1.62
N VAL A 8 21.43 26.66 -2.28
CA VAL A 8 21.17 28.03 -2.79
C VAL A 8 20.95 29.03 -1.65
N TYR A 9 20.43 28.59 -0.49
CA TYR A 9 20.22 29.46 0.69
C TYR A 9 21.49 29.64 1.54
N GLU A 10 22.33 28.61 1.67
CA GLU A 10 23.60 28.68 2.40
C GLU A 10 24.62 29.63 1.74
N GLU A 11 24.59 29.75 0.42
CA GLU A 11 25.53 30.60 -0.34
C GLU A 11 25.20 32.10 -0.28
N GLN A 12 23.99 32.50 0.12
CA GLN A 12 23.54 33.92 0.05
C GLN A 12 23.61 34.70 1.38
N ALA A 13 23.56 34.07 2.55
CA ALA A 13 23.61 34.80 3.83
C ALA A 13 24.03 33.94 5.05
N PRO A 14 25.27 33.45 5.13
CA PRO A 14 25.70 32.53 6.19
C PRO A 14 25.56 33.11 7.61
N ASN A 15 25.74 34.42 7.81
CA ASN A 15 25.65 35.05 9.13
C ASN A 15 24.20 35.30 9.58
N GLU A 16 23.30 35.73 8.70
CA GLU A 16 21.91 36.00 9.06
C GLU A 16 21.13 34.72 9.32
N LEU A 17 21.40 33.67 8.53
CA LEU A 17 20.80 32.36 8.73
C LEU A 17 21.28 31.71 10.04
N SER A 18 22.59 31.80 10.32
CA SER A 18 23.16 31.29 11.57
C SER A 18 22.61 32.03 12.79
N HIS A 19 22.47 33.36 12.73
CA HIS A 19 21.82 34.13 13.80
C HIS A 19 20.34 33.78 13.94
N PHE A 20 19.60 33.63 12.83
CA PHE A 20 18.20 33.20 12.87
C PHE A 20 18.04 31.83 13.56
N PHE A 21 18.84 30.83 13.19
CA PHE A 21 18.79 29.52 13.82
C PHE A 21 19.24 29.56 15.29
N TYR A 22 20.23 30.38 15.63
CA TYR A 22 20.68 30.57 17.01
C TYR A 22 19.59 31.23 17.87
N ASP A 23 19.03 32.34 17.41
CA ASP A 23 18.01 33.12 18.11
C ASP A 23 16.69 32.35 18.25
N ASN A 24 16.39 31.46 17.29
CA ASN A 24 15.17 30.65 17.27
C ASN A 24 15.40 29.18 17.67
N ALA A 25 16.58 28.80 18.14
CA ALA A 25 16.94 27.39 18.41
C ALA A 25 15.91 26.70 19.31
N ILE A 26 15.49 27.38 20.39
CA ILE A 26 14.48 26.86 21.33
C ILE A 26 13.12 26.64 20.64
N ALA A 27 12.68 27.57 19.81
CA ALA A 27 11.40 27.45 19.10
C ALA A 27 11.43 26.33 18.06
N ILE A 28 12.57 26.14 17.39
CA ILE A 28 12.79 25.06 16.43
C ILE A 28 12.81 23.71 17.15
N ASP A 29 13.53 23.58 18.26
CA ASP A 29 13.54 22.36 19.08
C ASP A 29 12.12 22.01 19.57
N GLN A 30 11.35 23.01 20.00
CA GLN A 30 9.96 22.81 20.40
C GLN A 30 9.08 22.33 19.24
N LEU A 31 9.24 22.89 18.03
CA LEU A 31 8.52 22.45 16.85
C LEU A 31 8.88 21.01 16.46
N ILE A 32 10.16 20.64 16.55
CA ILE A 32 10.62 19.27 16.32
C ILE A 32 9.98 18.32 17.32
N GLN A 33 10.03 18.64 18.63
CA GLN A 33 9.42 17.81 19.67
C GLN A 33 7.90 17.66 19.51
N GLN A 34 7.21 18.73 19.13
CA GLN A 34 5.77 18.70 18.86
C GLN A 34 5.46 17.80 17.66
N TYR A 35 6.23 17.93 16.57
CA TYR A 35 6.09 17.09 15.39
C TYR A 35 6.35 15.61 15.72
N GLU A 36 7.42 15.30 16.44
CA GLU A 36 7.75 13.94 16.87
C GLU A 36 6.66 13.34 17.75
N SER A 37 6.15 14.10 18.73
CA SER A 37 5.07 13.67 19.61
C SER A 37 3.78 13.40 18.84
N TRP A 38 3.44 14.29 17.90
CA TRP A 38 2.28 14.13 17.03
C TRP A 38 2.44 12.89 16.13
N ASN A 39 3.61 12.70 15.52
CA ASN A 39 3.90 11.56 14.65
C ASN A 39 3.85 10.23 15.41
N LEU A 40 4.41 10.18 16.62
CA LEU A 40 4.37 9.00 17.49
C LEU A 40 2.93 8.63 17.89
N ALA A 41 2.12 9.63 18.26
CA ALA A 41 0.71 9.42 18.59
C ALA A 41 -0.08 8.88 17.38
N ASN A 42 0.21 9.40 16.19
CA ASN A 42 -0.41 8.99 14.95
C ASN A 42 -0.04 7.56 14.56
N MET A 43 1.24 7.22 14.60
CA MET A 43 1.72 5.86 14.33
C MET A 43 1.09 4.85 15.28
N ARG A 44 0.99 5.17 16.59
CA ARG A 44 0.32 4.30 17.58
C ARG A 44 -1.15 4.05 17.24
N ARG A 45 -1.86 5.07 16.76
CA ARG A 45 -3.26 4.92 16.32
C ARG A 45 -3.36 4.03 15.09
N GLN A 46 -2.52 4.25 14.08
CA GLN A 46 -2.50 3.39 12.88
C GLN A 46 -2.23 1.92 13.26
N LEU A 47 -1.21 1.68 14.09
CA LEU A 47 -0.85 0.34 14.60
C LEU A 47 -2.04 -0.36 15.26
N GLN A 48 -2.72 0.33 16.18
CA GLN A 48 -3.90 -0.23 16.84
C GLN A 48 -4.99 -0.61 15.83
N ARG A 49 -5.27 0.28 14.86
CA ARG A 49 -6.33 0.06 13.87
C ARG A 49 -5.99 -1.06 12.89
N ILE A 50 -4.73 -1.17 12.47
CA ILE A 50 -4.25 -2.30 11.65
C ILE A 50 -4.43 -3.62 12.40
N HIS A 51 -4.13 -3.66 13.69
CA HIS A 51 -4.37 -4.86 14.50
C HIS A 51 -5.86 -5.21 14.63
N GLU A 52 -6.74 -4.23 14.76
CA GLU A 52 -8.20 -4.41 14.81
C GLU A 52 -8.73 -4.94 13.47
N ILE A 53 -8.38 -4.30 12.34
CA ILE A 53 -8.76 -4.72 10.99
C ILE A 53 -8.24 -6.13 10.70
N LYS A 54 -6.96 -6.42 11.00
CA LYS A 54 -6.37 -7.76 10.83
C LYS A 54 -7.15 -8.81 11.61
N ARG A 55 -7.54 -8.52 12.85
CA ARG A 55 -8.34 -9.44 13.65
C ARG A 55 -9.71 -9.67 13.02
N GLY A 56 -10.39 -8.59 12.62
CA GLY A 56 -11.69 -8.65 11.97
C GLY A 56 -11.65 -9.49 10.70
N ILE A 57 -10.68 -9.26 9.82
CA ILE A 57 -10.66 -9.90 8.50
C ILE A 57 -10.32 -11.38 8.61
N ARG A 58 -9.47 -11.76 9.58
CA ARG A 58 -9.21 -13.16 9.93
C ARG A 58 -10.48 -13.88 10.39
N VAL A 59 -11.34 -13.21 11.15
CA VAL A 59 -12.63 -13.78 11.59
C VAL A 59 -13.58 -13.92 10.40
N LEU A 60 -13.72 -12.87 9.58
CA LEU A 60 -14.63 -12.87 8.42
C LEU A 60 -14.24 -13.93 7.37
N THR A 61 -12.95 -14.05 7.08
CA THR A 61 -12.43 -15.00 6.07
C THR A 61 -12.20 -16.41 6.62
N GLY A 62 -12.22 -16.58 7.95
CA GLY A 62 -11.82 -17.83 8.62
C GLY A 62 -10.36 -18.23 8.38
N ASN A 63 -9.50 -17.29 7.97
CA ASN A 63 -8.14 -17.57 7.52
C ASN A 63 -7.10 -16.86 8.40
N HIS A 64 -6.15 -17.62 8.95
CA HIS A 64 -5.09 -17.06 9.80
C HIS A 64 -3.84 -16.57 9.02
N GLY A 65 -3.82 -16.73 7.69
CA GLY A 65 -2.71 -16.33 6.83
C GLY A 65 -2.53 -14.82 6.65
N TRP A 66 -3.48 -14.00 7.10
CA TRP A 66 -3.34 -12.55 7.11
C TRP A 66 -2.21 -12.11 8.05
N THR A 67 -1.19 -11.43 7.56
CA THR A 67 -0.08 -10.89 8.34
C THR A 67 -0.17 -9.37 8.43
N ASP A 68 0.63 -8.79 9.33
CA ASP A 68 0.94 -7.36 9.28
C ASP A 68 2.44 -7.17 9.10
N ILE A 69 2.82 -6.15 8.33
CA ILE A 69 4.20 -5.75 8.07
C ILE A 69 4.49 -4.55 8.97
N ASP A 70 5.32 -4.77 9.98
CA ASP A 70 5.68 -3.79 11.02
C ASP A 70 4.47 -3.11 11.69
N GLY A 71 3.30 -3.75 11.62
CA GLY A 71 2.02 -3.23 12.11
C GLY A 71 1.44 -2.03 11.34
N LEU A 72 2.02 -1.65 10.21
CA LEU A 72 1.55 -0.50 9.39
C LEU A 72 0.66 -0.93 8.23
N ASP A 73 0.95 -2.10 7.66
CA ASP A 73 0.21 -2.67 6.54
C ASP A 73 -0.28 -4.07 6.89
N ILE A 74 -1.44 -4.43 6.36
CA ILE A 74 -2.00 -5.78 6.37
C ILE A 74 -1.69 -6.44 5.04
N CYS A 75 -1.25 -7.69 5.09
CA CYS A 75 -0.92 -8.46 3.90
C CYS A 75 -1.59 -9.84 3.91
N TYR A 76 -2.00 -10.31 2.75
CA TYR A 76 -2.39 -11.70 2.54
C TYR A 76 -1.87 -12.20 1.20
N GLN A 77 -1.20 -13.34 1.20
CA GLN A 77 -0.64 -13.94 0.00
C GLN A 77 -1.43 -15.18 -0.43
N PHE A 78 -1.83 -15.20 -1.70
CA PHE A 78 -2.35 -16.39 -2.36
C PHE A 78 -1.20 -17.12 -3.05
N LEU A 79 -0.88 -18.32 -2.56
CA LEU A 79 0.18 -19.17 -3.12
C LEU A 79 -0.38 -20.54 -3.46
N ARG A 80 -0.15 -21.00 -4.70
CA ARG A 80 -0.50 -22.34 -5.17
C ARG A 80 0.58 -22.91 -6.10
N PRO A 81 0.80 -24.23 -6.10
CA PRO A 81 1.74 -24.84 -7.04
C PRO A 81 1.37 -24.55 -8.50
N GLY A 82 2.34 -24.08 -9.29
CA GLY A 82 2.17 -23.84 -10.73
C GLY A 82 1.39 -22.57 -11.09
N VAL A 83 1.05 -21.73 -10.11
CA VAL A 83 0.32 -20.47 -10.31
C VAL A 83 1.15 -19.32 -9.71
N PRO A 84 1.37 -18.20 -10.42
CA PRO A 84 2.11 -17.06 -9.87
C PRO A 84 1.46 -16.50 -8.60
N ALA A 85 2.27 -16.13 -7.61
CA ALA A 85 1.75 -15.55 -6.37
C ALA A 85 1.11 -14.18 -6.62
N ILE A 86 0.03 -13.90 -5.89
CA ILE A 86 -0.69 -12.62 -5.88
C ILE A 86 -1.05 -12.28 -4.44
N ASN A 87 -0.97 -11.01 -4.08
CA ASN A 87 -1.16 -10.57 -2.71
C ASN A 87 -2.20 -9.45 -2.61
N ILE A 88 -2.82 -9.35 -1.44
CA ILE A 88 -3.50 -8.15 -0.96
C ILE A 88 -2.52 -7.44 -0.04
N GLU A 89 -2.31 -6.15 -0.26
CA GLU A 89 -1.54 -5.28 0.62
C GLU A 89 -2.37 -4.03 0.90
N ALA A 90 -2.66 -3.76 2.16
CA ALA A 90 -3.53 -2.65 2.54
C ALA A 90 -3.05 -1.94 3.80
N GLY A 91 -3.12 -0.61 3.81
CA GLY A 91 -2.58 0.19 4.90
C GLY A 91 -3.12 1.62 4.92
N PHE A 92 -2.80 2.34 5.99
CA PHE A 92 -3.20 3.73 6.11
C PHE A 92 -2.21 4.67 5.44
N THR A 93 -2.72 5.58 4.61
CA THR A 93 -1.98 6.75 4.17
C THR A 93 -2.26 7.92 5.11
N ALA A 94 -1.19 8.58 5.55
CA ALA A 94 -1.31 9.80 6.33
C ALA A 94 -1.62 10.98 5.40
N THR A 95 -2.58 11.82 5.79
CA THR A 95 -2.83 13.12 5.15
C THR A 95 -2.30 14.24 6.04
N ARG A 96 -2.27 15.47 5.51
CA ARG A 96 -1.83 16.66 6.29
C ARG A 96 -2.61 16.87 7.58
N THR A 97 -3.85 16.39 7.66
CA THR A 97 -4.77 16.64 8.77
C THR A 97 -5.11 15.38 9.56
N GLN A 98 -4.89 14.18 9.00
CA GLN A 98 -5.32 12.93 9.61
C GLN A 98 -4.24 11.85 9.49
N ALA A 99 -3.88 11.26 10.64
CA ALA A 99 -2.95 10.14 10.75
C ALA A 99 -3.39 8.95 9.88
N ALA A 100 -4.65 8.57 10.00
CA ALA A 100 -5.29 7.54 9.20
C ALA A 100 -6.25 8.27 8.24
N GLY A 101 -5.69 8.92 7.22
CA GLY A 101 -6.48 9.72 6.29
C GLY A 101 -7.28 8.83 5.37
N GLU A 102 -6.61 7.96 4.63
CA GLU A 102 -7.26 6.95 3.80
C GLU A 102 -6.69 5.57 4.13
N PHE A 103 -7.51 4.53 4.00
CA PHE A 103 -7.10 3.15 3.97
C PHE A 103 -7.09 2.69 2.52
N VAL A 104 -5.90 2.38 2.01
CA VAL A 104 -5.71 2.00 0.61
C VAL A 104 -5.52 0.50 0.53
N ILE A 105 -6.24 -0.14 -0.40
CA ILE A 105 -6.12 -1.57 -0.68
C ILE A 105 -5.49 -1.75 -2.07
N ASN A 106 -4.42 -2.52 -2.11
CA ASN A 106 -3.69 -2.85 -3.33
C ASN A 106 -3.69 -4.36 -3.58
N ILE A 107 -3.75 -4.73 -4.85
CA ILE A 107 -3.40 -6.06 -5.35
C ILE A 107 -2.00 -5.99 -5.91
N THR A 108 -1.15 -6.94 -5.52
CA THR A 108 0.27 -6.93 -5.91
C THR A 108 0.74 -8.28 -6.45
N THR A 109 1.63 -8.24 -7.44
CA THR A 109 2.30 -9.43 -7.98
C THR A 109 3.81 -9.19 -8.12
N THR A 110 4.59 -10.27 -8.05
CA THR A 110 6.06 -10.19 -8.20
C THR A 110 6.44 -10.20 -9.68
N GLY A 111 6.78 -9.04 -10.20
CA GLY A 111 7.18 -8.83 -11.59
C GLY A 111 6.03 -8.91 -12.61
N ILE A 112 6.33 -8.52 -13.85
CA ILE A 112 5.33 -8.40 -14.92
C ILE A 112 4.76 -9.75 -15.38
N GLN A 113 5.54 -10.83 -15.33
CA GLN A 113 5.06 -12.15 -15.75
C GLN A 113 3.93 -12.67 -14.85
N ALA A 114 4.02 -12.41 -13.55
CA ALA A 114 2.96 -12.77 -12.60
C ALA A 114 1.72 -11.88 -12.80
N TRP A 115 1.91 -10.60 -13.10
CA TRP A 115 0.82 -9.69 -13.46
C TRP A 115 0.04 -10.17 -14.69
N ASN A 116 0.74 -10.45 -15.80
CA ASN A 116 0.10 -10.84 -17.07
C ASN A 116 -0.76 -12.11 -16.94
N TYR A 117 -0.52 -12.96 -15.93
CA TYR A 117 -1.35 -14.14 -15.66
C TYR A 117 -2.77 -13.76 -15.19
N TYR A 118 -2.91 -12.64 -14.48
CA TYR A 118 -4.17 -12.19 -13.86
C TYR A 118 -4.76 -10.93 -14.51
N GLU A 119 -4.02 -10.31 -15.42
CA GLU A 119 -4.29 -8.97 -15.96
C GLU A 119 -5.73 -8.81 -16.48
N ASP A 120 -6.17 -9.71 -17.36
CA ASP A 120 -7.50 -9.62 -17.97
C ASP A 120 -8.61 -9.64 -16.91
N GLN A 121 -8.53 -10.53 -15.92
CA GLN A 121 -9.56 -10.62 -14.88
C GLN A 121 -9.49 -9.43 -13.91
N LEU A 122 -8.28 -8.97 -13.57
CA LEU A 122 -8.08 -7.84 -12.69
C LEU A 122 -8.60 -6.55 -13.31
N LEU A 123 -8.27 -6.28 -14.58
CA LEU A 123 -8.71 -5.08 -15.28
C LEU A 123 -10.20 -5.13 -15.67
N GLN A 124 -10.79 -6.32 -15.78
CA GLN A 124 -12.24 -6.45 -15.93
C GLN A 124 -12.98 -6.09 -14.63
N ALA A 125 -12.44 -6.48 -13.47
CA ALA A 125 -13.07 -6.23 -12.17
C ALA A 125 -12.79 -4.83 -11.63
N TYR A 126 -11.57 -4.32 -11.80
CA TYR A 126 -11.09 -3.06 -11.24
C TYR A 126 -10.60 -2.14 -12.36
N THR A 127 -11.44 -1.18 -12.72
CA THR A 127 -11.20 -0.27 -13.86
C THR A 127 -10.83 1.15 -13.46
N VAL A 128 -10.89 1.46 -12.16
CA VAL A 128 -10.73 2.82 -11.64
C VAL A 128 -9.28 3.30 -11.70
N TYR A 129 -8.34 2.40 -11.42
CA TYR A 129 -6.92 2.73 -11.35
C TYR A 129 -6.13 1.91 -12.36
N GLU A 130 -5.10 2.52 -12.93
CA GLU A 130 -4.15 1.83 -13.78
C GLU A 130 -3.09 1.10 -12.93
N PRO A 131 -2.61 -0.08 -13.38
CA PRO A 131 -1.54 -0.78 -12.69
C PRO A 131 -0.21 -0.02 -12.83
N VAL A 132 0.51 0.12 -11.72
CA VAL A 132 1.87 0.65 -11.67
C VAL A 132 2.85 -0.51 -11.79
N ILE A 133 3.51 -0.61 -12.94
CA ILE A 133 4.49 -1.66 -13.23
C ILE A 133 5.88 -1.16 -12.85
N ALA A 134 6.45 -1.73 -11.78
CA ALA A 134 7.85 -1.56 -11.40
C ALA A 134 8.64 -2.85 -11.67
N VAL A 135 9.96 -2.73 -11.79
CA VAL A 135 10.87 -3.83 -12.18
C VAL A 135 10.66 -5.12 -11.36
N GLN A 136 10.35 -5.00 -10.08
CA GLN A 136 10.20 -6.14 -9.16
C GLN A 136 8.75 -6.44 -8.77
N LYS A 137 7.81 -5.52 -9.04
CA LYS A 137 6.46 -5.57 -8.49
C LYS A 137 5.49 -4.80 -9.37
N THR A 138 4.33 -5.40 -9.62
CA THR A 138 3.19 -4.68 -10.19
C THR A 138 2.18 -4.42 -9.08
N ILE A 139 1.65 -3.20 -9.02
CA ILE A 139 0.71 -2.76 -7.99
C ILE A 139 -0.52 -2.22 -8.70
N LEU A 140 -1.69 -2.76 -8.36
CA LEU A 140 -2.98 -2.21 -8.74
C LEU A 140 -3.69 -1.75 -7.47
N GLN A 141 -3.92 -0.44 -7.35
CA GLN A 141 -4.82 0.08 -6.33
C GLN A 141 -6.25 -0.33 -6.70
N VAL A 142 -6.99 -0.91 -5.77
CA VAL A 142 -8.38 -1.34 -6.01
C VAL A 142 -9.40 -0.56 -5.21
N SER A 143 -8.99 0.01 -4.08
CA SER A 143 -9.87 0.84 -3.26
C SER A 143 -9.07 1.86 -2.45
N ALA A 144 -9.67 3.02 -2.21
CA ALA A 144 -9.21 4.03 -1.25
C ALA A 144 -10.42 4.50 -0.46
N ILE A 145 -10.38 4.28 0.85
CA ILE A 145 -11.53 4.42 1.74
C ILE A 145 -11.17 5.45 2.81
N ALA A 146 -12.11 6.32 3.20
CA ALA A 146 -11.86 7.25 4.28
C ALA A 146 -11.48 6.47 5.54
N GLY A 147 -10.41 6.93 6.20
CA GLY A 147 -9.75 6.14 7.22
C GLY A 147 -10.69 5.77 8.35
N ASP A 148 -11.64 6.60 8.74
CA ASP A 148 -12.60 6.38 9.82
C ASP A 148 -13.75 5.42 9.50
N GLU A 149 -13.92 4.99 8.24
CA GLU A 149 -15.01 4.12 7.81
C GLU A 149 -14.70 2.63 8.00
N HIS A 150 -14.57 2.19 9.26
CA HIS A 150 -14.15 0.82 9.59
C HIS A 150 -14.99 -0.27 8.89
N ASP A 151 -16.31 -0.17 8.91
CA ASP A 151 -17.19 -1.20 8.32
C ASP A 151 -16.98 -1.33 6.81
N LYS A 152 -16.79 -0.20 6.10
CA LYS A 152 -16.48 -0.20 4.67
C LYS A 152 -15.11 -0.79 4.38
N ILE A 153 -14.10 -0.48 5.22
CA ILE A 153 -12.77 -1.10 5.12
C ILE A 153 -12.88 -2.63 5.21
N MET A 154 -13.66 -3.12 6.17
CA MET A 154 -13.86 -4.56 6.35
C MET A 154 -14.60 -5.20 5.17
N GLU A 155 -15.64 -4.53 4.66
CA GLU A 155 -16.41 -4.98 3.51
C GLU A 155 -15.54 -5.08 2.25
N GLU A 156 -14.81 -4.02 1.92
CA GLU A 156 -13.94 -3.97 0.73
C GLU A 156 -12.79 -4.98 0.81
N LEU A 157 -12.15 -5.14 1.97
CA LEU A 157 -11.13 -6.18 2.16
C LEU A 157 -11.70 -7.59 1.93
N LEU A 158 -12.91 -7.86 2.40
CA LEU A 158 -13.57 -9.15 2.21
C LEU A 158 -13.91 -9.37 0.73
N GLN A 159 -14.45 -8.37 0.04
CA GLN A 159 -14.77 -8.45 -1.39
C GLN A 159 -13.51 -8.74 -2.23
N VAL A 160 -12.41 -8.02 -1.98
CA VAL A 160 -11.14 -8.25 -2.68
C VAL A 160 -10.59 -9.64 -2.37
N TYR A 161 -10.67 -10.10 -1.13
CA TYR A 161 -10.26 -11.44 -0.73
C TYR A 161 -11.07 -12.53 -1.44
N ASP A 162 -12.39 -12.45 -1.46
CA ASP A 162 -13.26 -13.45 -2.09
C ASP A 162 -13.07 -13.48 -3.61
N PHE A 163 -12.87 -12.30 -4.21
CA PHE A 163 -12.51 -12.20 -5.62
C PHE A 163 -11.20 -12.92 -5.93
N LEU A 164 -10.12 -12.63 -5.19
CA LEU A 164 -8.82 -13.27 -5.43
C LEU A 164 -8.83 -14.76 -5.09
N GLN A 165 -9.56 -15.16 -4.06
CA GLN A 165 -9.75 -16.57 -3.71
C GLN A 165 -10.42 -17.34 -4.85
N THR A 166 -11.41 -16.72 -5.51
CA THR A 166 -12.07 -17.27 -6.71
C THR A 166 -11.13 -17.28 -7.91
N LEU A 167 -10.42 -16.18 -8.15
CA LEU A 167 -9.48 -16.03 -9.27
C LEU A 167 -8.36 -17.08 -9.20
N CYS A 168 -7.71 -17.23 -8.05
CA CYS A 168 -6.72 -18.28 -7.84
C CYS A 168 -7.33 -19.70 -7.76
N GLY A 169 -8.65 -19.77 -7.51
CA GLY A 169 -9.48 -20.98 -7.51
C GLY A 169 -9.69 -21.59 -8.89
N GLN A 170 -9.73 -20.75 -9.92
CA GLN A 170 -9.99 -21.17 -11.28
C GLN A 170 -8.74 -21.83 -11.89
N VAL A 171 -8.89 -23.06 -12.39
CA VAL A 171 -7.86 -23.69 -13.22
C VAL A 171 -7.88 -22.97 -14.58
N GLN A 172 -7.00 -21.99 -14.76
CA GLN A 172 -6.82 -21.40 -16.09
C GLN A 172 -6.17 -22.45 -17.00
N GLY A 173 -6.95 -22.98 -17.94
CA GLY A 173 -6.43 -23.75 -19.05
C GLY A 173 -5.57 -22.83 -19.92
N TYR A 174 -4.25 -22.95 -19.82
CA TYR A 174 -3.32 -22.23 -20.70
C TYR A 174 -3.66 -22.53 -22.18
N LYS A 175 -4.24 -21.57 -22.89
CA LYS A 175 -4.10 -21.50 -24.35
C LYS A 175 -2.78 -20.82 -24.64
N VAL A 176 -1.72 -21.60 -24.72
CA VAL A 176 -0.52 -21.14 -25.40
C VAL A 176 -0.85 -21.07 -26.88
N THR A 177 -1.25 -19.88 -27.35
CA THR A 177 -1.27 -19.60 -28.78
C THR A 177 0.19 -19.38 -29.18
N VAL A 178 0.86 -20.45 -29.59
CA VAL A 178 2.17 -20.33 -30.26
C VAL A 178 1.88 -19.82 -31.68
N PRO A 179 2.31 -18.61 -32.06
CA PRO A 179 2.19 -18.17 -33.45
C PRO A 179 3.13 -19.05 -34.29
N GLY A 180 2.58 -19.90 -35.17
CA GLY A 180 3.36 -20.56 -36.22
C GLY A 180 3.38 -22.09 -36.26
N LEU A 181 2.54 -22.81 -35.51
CA LEU A 181 2.37 -24.27 -35.71
C LEU A 181 0.92 -24.60 -36.07
N SER A 182 0.57 -24.27 -37.31
CA SER A 182 -0.49 -24.98 -38.02
C SER A 182 -0.04 -26.42 -38.19
N GLN A 183 -0.79 -27.38 -37.64
CA GLN A 183 -0.55 -28.79 -37.89
C GLN A 183 -0.73 -29.08 -39.39
N SER A 184 0.33 -29.66 -39.97
CA SER A 184 0.31 -30.45 -41.19
C SER A 184 0.99 -31.76 -40.88
#